data_AF-A0A9E2NTJ4-F1
#
_entry.id   AF-A0A9E2NTJ4-F1
#
_cell.length_a   1.000
_cell.length_b   1.000
_cell.length_c   1.000
_cell.angle_alpha   90.00
_cell.angle_beta   90.00
_cell.angle_gamma   90.00
#
_symmetry.space_group_name_H-M   'P 1'
#
loop_
_entity.id
_entity.type
_entity.pdbx_description
1 polymer ?
#
loop_
_entity_poly.entity_id
_entity_poly.type
_entity_poly.pdbx_seq_one_letter_code
_entity_poly.pdbx_strand_id
1 'polypeptide(L)'
;MQYFISTREDINTSAIELAQVKRMKIFDSLNVPSKIIEIEKNDFVEEVQNKLNTQGRVINIFQYFQNLPEKRIINTQRLLDQIIDQDGLTVKDNTAFLGEKAVIKANLYQDRLYFVDYLDQYGFTVKREFYRYNQLDYTEYFDDQAHLMIREFVNEQGQAIIKEYFCQSNQNTALLTLIELNDTGKKLRFDRLADFQAYFLDKIAANDPDCVFYCDRCTQVLPAIEKMKRDVKSFVVLHSALTPSGDLTEPIYSVYEPIKILLNNDRVKGIISSTKKEAADVSSVFDTNASYAIPVTFVKTQSPVPFNHRKVNQIIAVARIDAIKQLGHLINTVIKLHEKYKNICLAIYGNNTDKKEAAALNKLVAEKNASSYVDFCGFTDNLDAIYETAQLEVLTSKNEGFAMAVLEAQSQGCPVVSYDINYGPAEIIEDGKTGMLVPADDQKELYEKIDNLLSNPQQLALMSSAAYEHAKLFDFEHLKNKWKSFLNEQTAG
;
A
#
# COMPACT_ATOMS: atom_id res chain seq x y z
N MET A 1 23.00 7.18 -1.22
CA MET A 1 21.70 7.09 -1.94
C MET A 1 20.55 7.15 -0.94
N GLN A 2 19.32 7.47 -1.35
CA GLN A 2 18.13 7.41 -0.50
C GLN A 2 17.31 6.15 -0.83
N TYR A 3 17.03 5.29 0.14
CA TYR A 3 16.30 4.03 -0.09
C TYR A 3 14.96 4.00 0.63
N PHE A 4 13.88 3.79 -0.12
CA PHE A 4 12.53 3.60 0.42
C PHE A 4 12.28 2.10 0.57
N ILE A 5 12.11 1.64 1.81
CA ILE A 5 12.01 0.21 2.13
C ILE A 5 10.55 -0.16 2.37
N SER A 6 10.06 -1.13 1.59
CA SER A 6 8.74 -1.72 1.70
C SER A 6 8.84 -3.25 1.62
N THR A 7 7.72 -3.95 1.74
CA THR A 7 7.64 -5.39 1.55
C THR A 7 7.88 -5.75 0.08
N ARG A 8 6.98 -5.32 -0.80
CA ARG A 8 7.03 -5.46 -2.25
C ARG A 8 6.02 -4.54 -2.91
N GLU A 9 6.26 -4.17 -4.17
CA GLU A 9 5.23 -3.56 -5.00
C GLU A 9 4.23 -4.64 -5.46
N ASP A 10 2.93 -4.37 -5.33
CA ASP A 10 1.85 -5.31 -5.71
C ASP A 10 0.99 -4.75 -6.86
N ILE A 11 0.41 -5.65 -7.66
CA ILE A 11 -0.51 -5.30 -8.75
C ILE A 11 -1.75 -4.60 -8.21
N ASN A 12 -2.20 -5.01 -7.02
CA ASN A 12 -3.18 -4.31 -6.20
C ASN A 12 -2.46 -3.32 -5.30
N THR A 13 -1.82 -2.34 -5.96
CA THR A 13 -0.99 -1.31 -5.35
C THR A 13 -1.72 -0.63 -4.19
N SER A 14 -1.12 -0.60 -3.01
CA SER A 14 -1.70 0.11 -1.87
C SER A 14 -1.36 1.60 -1.91
N ALA A 15 -1.99 2.38 -1.04
CA ALA A 15 -1.67 3.80 -0.88
C ALA A 15 -0.19 4.06 -0.51
N ILE A 16 0.48 3.08 0.11
CA ILE A 16 1.87 3.21 0.57
C ILE A 16 2.84 3.19 -0.62
N GLU A 17 2.71 2.25 -1.54
CA GLU A 17 3.56 2.23 -2.75
C GLU A 17 3.32 3.48 -3.60
N LEU A 18 2.07 3.94 -3.73
CA LEU A 18 1.76 5.19 -4.44
C LEU A 18 2.43 6.41 -3.78
N ALA A 19 2.45 6.46 -2.45
CA ALA A 19 3.14 7.51 -1.70
C ALA A 19 4.65 7.46 -1.92
N GLN A 20 5.26 6.27 -1.93
CA GLN A 20 6.68 6.08 -2.22
C GLN A 20 7.02 6.59 -3.63
N VAL A 21 6.26 6.21 -4.65
CA VAL A 21 6.46 6.66 -6.04
C VAL A 21 6.31 8.18 -6.16
N LYS A 22 5.32 8.78 -5.48
CA LYS A 22 5.17 10.24 -5.44
C LYS A 22 6.37 10.92 -4.76
N ARG A 23 6.89 10.35 -3.68
CA ARG A 23 8.11 10.82 -3.00
C ARG A 23 9.34 10.71 -3.90
N MET A 24 9.48 9.65 -4.68
CA MET A 24 10.57 9.50 -5.66
C MET A 24 10.59 10.65 -6.67
N LYS A 25 9.41 11.03 -7.19
CA LYS A 25 9.29 12.19 -8.11
C LYS A 25 9.76 13.50 -7.48
N ILE A 26 9.48 13.70 -6.18
CA ILE A 26 9.99 14.86 -5.43
C ILE A 26 11.52 14.81 -5.35
N PHE A 27 12.08 13.65 -4.99
CA PHE A 27 13.52 13.47 -4.85
C PHE A 27 14.25 13.67 -6.19
N ASP A 28 13.68 13.18 -7.30
CA ASP A 28 14.19 13.41 -8.65
C ASP A 28 14.25 14.91 -8.97
N SER A 29 13.19 15.66 -8.64
CA SER A 29 13.15 17.12 -8.85
C SER A 29 14.14 17.92 -7.99
N LEU A 30 14.62 17.31 -6.90
CA LEU A 30 15.65 17.86 -6.01
C LEU A 30 17.06 17.37 -6.40
N ASN A 31 17.20 16.58 -7.46
CA ASN A 31 18.45 15.90 -7.84
C ASN A 31 19.01 15.01 -6.72
N VAL A 32 18.13 14.37 -5.95
CA VAL A 32 18.49 13.46 -4.87
C VAL A 32 18.23 12.03 -5.34
N PRO A 33 19.28 11.23 -5.60
CA PRO A 33 19.11 9.86 -6.09
C PRO A 33 18.35 8.99 -5.08
N SER A 34 17.32 8.29 -5.56
CA SER A 34 16.53 7.37 -4.74
C SER A 34 16.19 6.04 -5.42
N LYS A 35 16.07 4.99 -4.62
CA LYS A 35 15.68 3.62 -5.02
C LYS A 35 14.68 3.02 -4.03
N ILE A 36 13.94 2.01 -4.47
CA ILE A 36 13.07 1.18 -3.62
C ILE A 36 13.82 -0.10 -3.24
N ILE A 37 13.70 -0.52 -1.99
CA ILE A 37 14.13 -1.83 -1.51
C ILE A 37 12.87 -2.64 -1.17
N GLU A 38 12.79 -3.84 -1.72
CA GLU A 38 11.77 -4.84 -1.39
C GLU A 38 12.40 -5.97 -0.57
N ILE A 39 11.84 -6.23 0.61
CA ILE A 39 12.34 -7.26 1.54
C ILE A 39 11.53 -8.56 1.51
N GLU A 40 10.57 -8.68 0.60
CA GLU A 40 9.78 -9.88 0.32
C GLU A 40 9.82 -10.24 -1.16
N LYS A 41 9.46 -11.48 -1.49
CA LYS A 41 9.42 -11.96 -2.87
C LYS A 41 8.30 -11.26 -3.65
N ASN A 42 8.60 -10.87 -4.89
CA ASN A 42 7.66 -10.29 -5.84
C ASN A 42 7.61 -11.14 -7.12
N ASP A 43 6.43 -11.69 -7.45
CA ASP A 43 6.21 -12.55 -8.63
C ASP A 43 5.85 -11.76 -9.90
N PHE A 44 5.34 -10.53 -9.76
CA PHE A 44 4.78 -9.72 -10.85
C PHE A 44 5.58 -8.43 -11.05
N VAL A 45 6.90 -8.55 -10.91
CA VAL A 45 7.83 -7.41 -10.85
C VAL A 45 7.70 -6.50 -12.06
N GLU A 46 7.55 -7.06 -13.26
CA GLU A 46 7.44 -6.28 -14.50
C GLU A 46 6.14 -5.50 -14.58
N GLU A 47 5.02 -6.20 -14.40
CA GLU A 47 3.69 -5.63 -14.52
C GLU A 47 3.52 -4.48 -13.51
N VAL A 48 4.00 -4.69 -12.29
CA VAL A 48 3.90 -3.70 -11.23
C VAL A 48 4.85 -2.53 -11.44
N GLN A 49 6.12 -2.77 -11.77
CA GLN A 49 7.06 -1.68 -12.04
C GLN A 49 6.67 -0.87 -13.28
N ASN A 50 6.09 -1.51 -14.30
CA ASN A 50 5.51 -0.83 -15.46
C ASN A 50 4.34 0.06 -15.08
N LYS A 51 3.43 -0.44 -14.24
CA LYS A 51 2.29 0.33 -13.73
C LYS A 51 2.76 1.54 -12.89
N LEU A 52 3.79 1.36 -12.07
CA LEU A 52 4.27 2.38 -11.13
C LEU A 52 5.36 3.29 -11.70
N ASN A 53 5.91 2.95 -12.87
CA ASN A 53 7.06 3.60 -13.50
C ASN A 53 8.32 3.59 -12.60
N THR A 54 8.63 2.42 -12.02
CA THR A 54 9.74 2.21 -11.07
C THR A 54 10.86 1.31 -11.62
N GLN A 55 10.83 0.97 -12.91
CA GLN A 55 11.82 0.11 -13.57
C GLN A 55 13.24 0.63 -13.37
N GLY A 56 14.18 -0.29 -13.12
CA GLY A 56 15.60 0.04 -12.88
C GLY A 56 15.89 0.73 -11.55
N ARG A 57 14.86 0.97 -10.71
CA ARG A 57 14.99 1.65 -9.41
C ARG A 57 14.63 0.78 -8.21
N VAL A 58 14.22 -0.46 -8.43
CA VAL A 58 13.83 -1.41 -7.38
C VAL A 58 14.96 -2.41 -7.16
N ILE A 59 15.26 -2.70 -5.89
CA ILE A 59 16.18 -3.76 -5.47
C ILE A 59 15.39 -4.74 -4.61
N ASN A 60 15.13 -5.93 -5.15
CA ASN A 60 14.47 -7.00 -4.41
C ASN A 60 15.52 -7.93 -3.76
N ILE A 61 15.30 -8.30 -2.49
CA ILE A 61 16.23 -9.15 -1.72
C ILE A 61 16.58 -10.47 -2.42
N PHE A 62 15.60 -11.17 -3.01
CA PHE A 62 15.84 -12.46 -3.67
C PHE A 62 16.62 -12.26 -4.98
N GLN A 63 16.17 -11.31 -5.79
CA GLN A 63 16.81 -11.00 -7.08
C GLN A 63 18.26 -10.52 -6.90
N TYR A 64 18.52 -9.77 -5.83
CA TYR A 64 19.87 -9.30 -5.47
C TYR A 64 20.85 -10.46 -5.29
N PHE A 65 20.45 -11.53 -4.58
CA PHE A 65 21.33 -12.67 -4.36
C PHE A 65 21.34 -13.66 -5.53
N GLN A 66 20.20 -13.87 -6.20
CA GLN A 66 20.13 -14.74 -7.37
C GLN A 66 20.99 -14.20 -8.53
N ASN A 67 21.10 -12.87 -8.63
CA ASN A 67 21.84 -12.18 -9.70
C ASN A 67 21.43 -12.66 -11.10
N LEU A 68 20.13 -12.87 -11.29
CA LEU A 68 19.57 -13.26 -12.59
C LEU A 68 19.55 -12.06 -13.54
N PRO A 69 19.75 -12.27 -14.85
CA PRO A 69 19.58 -11.21 -15.83
C PRO A 69 18.15 -10.66 -15.83
N GLU A 70 17.98 -9.37 -16.11
CA GLU A 70 16.66 -8.72 -16.15
C GLU A 70 15.71 -9.38 -17.16
N LYS A 71 16.25 -9.89 -18.28
CA LYS A 71 15.48 -10.62 -19.29
C LYS A 71 16.34 -11.63 -20.01
N ARG A 72 15.86 -12.87 -20.12
CA ARG A 72 16.42 -13.88 -21.01
C ARG A 72 15.43 -14.13 -22.15
N ILE A 73 15.83 -13.80 -23.38
CA ILE A 73 14.97 -14.01 -24.55
C ILE A 73 15.13 -15.46 -25.02
N ILE A 74 14.61 -16.41 -24.25
CA ILE A 74 14.41 -17.77 -24.73
C ILE A 74 12.99 -17.86 -25.29
N ASN A 75 12.86 -18.45 -26.48
CA ASN A 75 11.57 -18.75 -27.07
C ASN A 75 10.80 -19.73 -26.16
N THR A 76 9.57 -19.37 -25.76
CA THR A 76 8.77 -20.18 -24.81
C THR A 76 8.60 -21.62 -25.29
N GLN A 77 8.32 -21.83 -26.58
CA GLN A 77 8.13 -23.19 -27.13
C GLN A 77 9.42 -24.01 -26.99
N ARG A 78 10.56 -23.43 -27.34
CA ARG A 78 11.86 -24.11 -27.20
C ARG A 78 12.13 -24.53 -25.74
N LEU A 79 11.79 -23.67 -24.77
CA LEU A 79 11.94 -24.01 -23.36
C LEU A 79 10.97 -25.11 -22.93
N LEU A 80 9.71 -25.04 -23.38
CA LEU A 80 8.72 -26.08 -23.13
C LEU A 80 9.23 -27.43 -23.63
N ASP A 81 9.68 -27.50 -24.88
CA ASP A 81 10.20 -28.72 -25.49
C ASP A 81 11.35 -29.30 -24.65
N GLN A 82 12.28 -28.46 -24.18
CA GLN A 82 13.38 -28.91 -23.30
C GLN A 82 12.93 -29.51 -21.97
N ILE A 83 11.75 -29.12 -21.48
CA ILE A 83 11.22 -29.57 -20.19
C ILE A 83 10.36 -30.82 -20.35
N ILE A 84 9.48 -30.85 -21.36
CA ILE A 84 8.43 -31.87 -21.49
C ILE A 84 8.77 -32.98 -22.48
N ASP A 85 9.65 -32.73 -23.46
CA ASP A 85 10.11 -33.73 -24.45
C ASP A 85 11.25 -34.57 -23.86
N GLN A 86 10.90 -35.41 -22.89
CA GLN A 86 11.82 -36.33 -22.23
C GLN A 86 11.66 -37.75 -22.79
N ASP A 87 12.76 -38.51 -22.82
CA ASP A 87 12.77 -39.88 -23.30
C ASP A 87 11.74 -40.75 -22.55
N GLY A 88 10.92 -41.49 -23.31
CA GLY A 88 9.86 -42.33 -22.77
C GLY A 88 8.55 -41.61 -22.41
N LEU A 89 8.43 -40.30 -22.61
CA LEU A 89 7.18 -39.56 -22.41
C LEU A 89 6.48 -39.24 -23.74
N THR A 90 5.15 -39.18 -23.71
CA THR A 90 4.35 -38.63 -24.82
C THR A 90 3.84 -37.25 -24.44
N VAL A 91 3.93 -36.28 -25.35
CA VAL A 91 3.50 -34.91 -25.10
C VAL A 91 2.16 -34.67 -25.77
N LYS A 92 1.22 -34.09 -25.02
CA LYS A 92 -0.05 -33.56 -25.53
C LYS A 92 -0.30 -32.20 -24.93
N ASP A 93 -0.48 -31.20 -25.80
CA ASP A 93 -0.55 -29.79 -25.42
C ASP A 93 0.69 -29.41 -24.59
N ASN A 94 0.51 -28.86 -23.39
CA ASN A 94 1.61 -28.50 -22.48
C ASN A 94 1.83 -29.56 -21.37
N THR A 95 1.47 -30.82 -21.62
CA THR A 95 1.56 -31.90 -20.63
C THR A 95 2.30 -33.11 -21.18
N ALA A 96 3.26 -33.62 -20.41
CA ALA A 96 3.95 -34.89 -20.69
C ALA A 96 3.30 -36.04 -19.91
N PHE A 97 3.20 -37.19 -20.56
CA PHE A 97 2.54 -38.40 -20.06
C PHE A 97 3.49 -39.60 -20.09
N LEU A 98 3.45 -40.40 -19.02
CA LEU A 98 4.02 -41.74 -18.99
C LEU A 98 2.86 -42.74 -19.14
N GLY A 99 2.71 -43.31 -20.34
CA GLY A 99 1.48 -44.03 -20.69
C GLY A 99 0.28 -43.07 -20.72
N GLU A 100 -0.74 -43.33 -19.90
CA GLU A 100 -1.92 -42.45 -19.74
C GLU A 100 -1.81 -41.47 -18.56
N LYS A 101 -0.75 -41.57 -17.76
CA LYS A 101 -0.58 -40.75 -16.54
C LYS A 101 0.18 -39.47 -16.85
N ALA A 102 -0.40 -38.31 -16.52
CA ALA A 102 0.30 -37.04 -16.59
C ALA A 102 1.41 -36.99 -15.52
N VAL A 103 2.63 -36.62 -15.94
CA VAL A 103 3.81 -36.56 -15.05
C VAL A 103 4.45 -35.17 -15.01
N ILE A 104 4.30 -34.37 -16.07
CA ILE A 104 4.79 -32.99 -16.13
C ILE A 104 3.70 -32.11 -16.73
N LYS A 105 3.34 -31.01 -16.08
CA LYS A 105 2.34 -30.04 -16.58
C LYS A 105 2.94 -28.64 -16.60
N ALA A 106 3.11 -28.07 -17.79
CA ALA A 106 3.55 -26.70 -17.96
C ALA A 106 2.35 -25.74 -18.06
N ASN A 107 2.40 -24.64 -17.32
CA ASN A 107 1.36 -23.63 -17.25
C ASN A 107 1.91 -22.30 -17.77
N LEU A 108 1.18 -21.69 -18.71
CA LEU A 108 1.58 -20.45 -19.36
C LEU A 108 0.78 -19.26 -18.81
N TYR A 109 1.41 -18.10 -18.76
CA TYR A 109 0.78 -16.81 -18.50
C TYR A 109 1.20 -15.82 -19.58
N GLN A 110 0.22 -15.30 -20.35
CA GLN A 110 0.48 -14.41 -21.50
C GLN A 110 1.57 -14.95 -22.46
N ASP A 111 1.44 -16.23 -22.84
CA ASP A 111 2.38 -16.95 -23.74
C ASP A 111 3.82 -17.09 -23.22
N ARG A 112 4.05 -16.84 -21.92
CA ARG A 112 5.31 -17.08 -21.22
C ARG A 112 5.16 -18.27 -20.28
N LEU A 113 6.23 -19.04 -20.09
CA LEU A 113 6.22 -20.10 -19.10
C LEU A 113 6.11 -19.48 -17.71
N TYR A 114 5.07 -19.86 -16.96
CA TYR A 114 4.84 -19.35 -15.61
C TYR A 114 5.31 -20.35 -14.56
N PHE A 115 4.77 -21.56 -14.57
CA PHE A 115 5.28 -22.64 -13.73
C PHE A 115 5.08 -24.03 -14.35
N VAL A 116 5.88 -24.99 -13.89
CA VAL A 116 5.83 -26.40 -14.29
C VAL A 116 5.62 -27.27 -13.05
N ASP A 117 4.57 -28.09 -13.06
CA ASP A 117 4.31 -29.11 -12.05
C ASP A 117 4.93 -30.45 -12.44
N TYR A 118 5.59 -31.09 -11.48
CA TYR A 118 6.07 -32.47 -11.56
C TYR A 118 5.23 -33.33 -10.62
N LEU A 119 4.57 -34.34 -11.18
CA LEU A 119 3.59 -35.17 -10.49
C LEU A 119 4.18 -36.53 -10.12
N ASP A 120 3.82 -37.05 -8.96
CA ASP A 120 4.14 -38.42 -8.57
C ASP A 120 3.27 -39.46 -9.27
N GLN A 121 3.47 -40.74 -8.93
CA GLN A 121 2.71 -41.86 -9.51
C GLN A 121 1.19 -41.84 -9.23
N TYR A 122 0.75 -41.03 -8.27
CA TYR A 122 -0.64 -40.85 -7.85
C TYR A 122 -1.25 -39.55 -8.40
N GLY A 123 -0.44 -38.69 -9.03
CA GLY A 123 -0.87 -37.43 -9.64
C GLY A 123 -0.77 -36.22 -8.72
N PHE A 124 -0.13 -36.34 -7.55
CA PHE A 124 0.13 -35.21 -6.65
C PHE A 124 1.39 -34.45 -7.06
N THR A 125 1.36 -33.11 -6.96
CA THR A 125 2.53 -32.28 -7.20
C THR A 125 3.56 -32.48 -6.10
N VAL A 126 4.74 -33.00 -6.45
CA VAL A 126 5.87 -33.15 -5.52
C VAL A 126 6.90 -32.03 -5.68
N LYS A 127 6.92 -31.39 -6.86
CA LYS A 127 7.83 -30.31 -7.20
C LYS A 127 7.15 -29.35 -8.17
N ARG A 128 7.32 -28.05 -7.98
CA ARG A 128 6.88 -26.99 -8.88
C ARG A 128 8.03 -26.04 -9.19
N GLU A 129 8.33 -25.82 -10.45
CA GLU A 129 9.31 -24.83 -10.90
C GLU A 129 8.62 -23.57 -11.38
N PHE A 130 9.04 -22.41 -10.90
CA PHE A 130 8.52 -21.10 -11.31
C PHE A 130 9.52 -20.37 -12.19
N TYR A 131 8.99 -19.69 -13.21
CA TYR A 131 9.77 -19.07 -14.25
C TYR A 131 9.46 -17.58 -14.36
N ARG A 132 10.52 -16.79 -14.48
CA ARG A 132 10.45 -15.35 -14.72
C ARG A 132 11.16 -15.06 -16.04
N TYR A 133 10.44 -14.57 -17.05
CA TYR A 133 10.96 -14.41 -18.42
C TYR A 133 11.62 -15.67 -19.00
N ASN A 134 10.96 -16.82 -18.87
CA ASN A 134 11.49 -18.10 -19.37
C ASN A 134 12.88 -18.46 -18.76
N GLN A 135 13.21 -17.89 -17.60
CA GLN A 135 14.35 -18.26 -16.76
C GLN A 135 13.81 -18.88 -15.48
N LEU A 136 14.36 -20.02 -15.07
CA LEU A 136 14.03 -20.64 -13.78
C LEU A 136 14.37 -19.64 -12.66
N ASP A 137 13.37 -19.30 -11.86
CA ASP A 137 13.47 -18.33 -10.78
C ASP A 137 13.64 -19.06 -9.44
N TYR A 138 12.65 -19.90 -9.10
CA TYR A 138 12.70 -20.73 -7.91
C TYR A 138 11.94 -22.04 -8.10
N THR A 139 12.18 -22.99 -7.21
CA THR A 139 11.50 -24.28 -7.16
C THR A 139 10.89 -24.49 -5.78
N GLU A 140 9.65 -24.99 -5.75
CA GLU A 140 8.95 -25.41 -4.53
C GLU A 140 8.83 -26.94 -4.49
N TYR A 141 8.96 -27.50 -3.29
CA TYR A 141 8.85 -28.94 -3.02
C TYR A 141 7.77 -29.18 -1.99
N PHE A 142 6.98 -30.25 -2.20
CA PHE A 142 5.79 -30.54 -1.41
C PHE A 142 5.84 -31.93 -0.76
N ASP A 143 5.15 -32.08 0.36
CA ASP A 143 4.87 -33.40 0.94
C ASP A 143 3.66 -34.09 0.28
N ASP A 144 3.28 -35.26 0.80
CA ASP A 144 2.15 -36.07 0.32
C ASP A 144 0.76 -35.44 0.59
N GLN A 145 0.71 -34.32 1.31
CA GLN A 145 -0.49 -33.54 1.59
C GLN A 145 -0.49 -32.18 0.86
N ALA A 146 0.43 -31.99 -0.10
CA ALA A 146 0.62 -30.76 -0.85
C ALA A 146 1.04 -29.55 0.03
N HIS A 147 1.66 -29.82 1.17
CA HIS A 147 2.26 -28.78 2.00
C HIS A 147 3.63 -28.36 1.45
N LEU A 148 3.86 -27.05 1.35
CA LEU A 148 5.19 -26.52 1.00
C LEU A 148 6.20 -26.92 2.08
N MET A 149 7.29 -27.57 1.65
CA MET A 149 8.38 -28.02 2.52
C MET A 149 9.66 -27.22 2.30
N ILE A 150 10.01 -26.96 1.04
CA ILE A 150 11.25 -26.26 0.67
C ILE A 150 10.95 -25.34 -0.51
N ARG A 151 11.51 -24.13 -0.48
CA ARG A 151 11.63 -23.25 -1.65
C ARG A 151 13.09 -22.94 -1.93
N GLU A 152 13.54 -23.16 -3.16
CA GLU A 152 14.92 -22.91 -3.59
C GLU A 152 14.96 -21.85 -4.68
N PHE A 153 15.59 -20.70 -4.43
CA PHE A 153 15.85 -19.67 -5.42
C PHE A 153 17.19 -19.93 -6.09
N VAL A 154 17.23 -19.85 -7.42
CA VAL A 154 18.41 -20.24 -8.19
C VAL A 154 19.12 -19.06 -8.84
N ASN A 155 20.41 -19.24 -9.12
CA ASN A 155 21.17 -18.35 -10.01
C ASN A 155 20.98 -18.72 -11.49
N GLU A 156 21.68 -18.02 -12.38
CA GLU A 156 21.61 -18.26 -13.83
C GLU A 156 22.00 -19.69 -14.23
N GLN A 157 22.88 -20.34 -13.46
CA GLN A 157 23.30 -21.73 -13.66
C GLN A 157 22.33 -22.77 -13.08
N GLY A 158 21.20 -22.35 -12.51
CA GLY A 158 20.22 -23.24 -11.87
C GLY A 158 20.66 -23.78 -10.51
N GLN A 159 21.71 -23.22 -9.91
CA GLN A 159 22.18 -23.61 -8.58
C GLN A 159 21.40 -22.86 -7.50
N ALA A 160 20.91 -23.58 -6.50
CA ALA A 160 20.22 -22.97 -5.36
C ALA A 160 21.15 -22.03 -4.57
N ILE A 161 20.78 -20.75 -4.51
CA ILE A 161 21.48 -19.70 -3.78
C ILE A 161 20.77 -19.38 -2.47
N ILE A 162 19.43 -19.38 -2.46
CA ILE A 162 18.63 -19.24 -1.23
C ILE A 162 17.78 -20.49 -1.09
N LYS A 163 17.73 -21.07 0.11
CA LYS A 163 16.81 -22.16 0.47
C LYS A 163 15.99 -21.74 1.67
N GLU A 164 14.68 -21.77 1.52
CA GLU A 164 13.71 -21.57 2.59
C GLU A 164 13.11 -22.92 2.96
N TYR A 165 13.05 -23.24 4.26
CA TYR A 165 12.47 -24.47 4.77
C TYR A 165 11.23 -24.17 5.60
N PHE A 166 10.18 -24.95 5.36
CA PHE A 166 8.87 -24.75 5.93
C PHE A 166 8.43 -25.96 6.75
N CYS A 167 7.67 -25.70 7.81
CA CYS A 167 6.86 -26.72 8.48
C CYS A 167 5.39 -26.29 8.48
N GLN A 168 4.49 -27.22 8.78
CA GLN A 168 3.08 -26.89 8.93
C GLN A 168 2.76 -26.37 10.33
N SER A 169 2.06 -25.25 10.38
CA SER A 169 1.48 -24.73 11.61
C SER A 169 0.24 -25.53 12.02
N ASN A 170 -0.20 -25.37 13.26
CA ASN A 170 -1.46 -25.95 13.76
C ASN A 170 -2.71 -25.44 13.00
N GLN A 171 -2.58 -24.38 12.19
CA GLN A 171 -3.64 -23.80 11.37
C GLN A 171 -3.52 -24.22 9.89
N ASN A 172 -2.68 -25.21 9.59
CA ASN A 172 -2.41 -25.68 8.23
C ASN A 172 -1.84 -24.60 7.31
N THR A 173 -0.97 -23.75 7.86
CA THR A 173 -0.24 -22.71 7.12
C THR A 173 1.25 -23.01 7.12
N ALA A 174 1.91 -22.76 5.99
CA ALA A 174 3.36 -22.91 5.87
C ALA A 174 4.08 -21.88 6.75
N LEU A 175 4.85 -22.36 7.72
CA LEU A 175 5.67 -21.56 8.62
C LEU A 175 7.13 -21.65 8.17
N LEU A 176 7.73 -20.52 7.83
CA LEU A 176 9.16 -20.44 7.52
C LEU A 176 9.98 -20.66 8.79
N THR A 177 10.87 -21.65 8.78
CA THR A 177 11.64 -22.07 9.96
C THR A 177 13.14 -21.94 9.80
N LEU A 178 13.63 -21.87 8.57
CA LEU A 178 15.06 -21.79 8.28
C LEU A 178 15.28 -21.18 6.90
N ILE A 179 16.28 -20.32 6.80
CA ILE A 179 16.80 -19.79 5.54
C ILE A 179 18.30 -20.12 5.46
N GLU A 180 18.72 -20.74 4.37
CA GLU A 180 20.12 -20.87 4.00
C GLU A 180 20.43 -19.98 2.81
N LEU A 181 21.58 -19.31 2.83
CA LEU A 181 22.07 -18.45 1.76
C LEU A 181 23.50 -18.84 1.39
N ASN A 182 23.79 -18.96 0.10
CA ASN A 182 25.14 -19.06 -0.43
C ASN A 182 25.57 -17.71 -1.03
N ASP A 183 26.24 -16.86 -0.24
CA ASP A 183 26.70 -15.55 -0.68
C ASP A 183 28.21 -15.57 -0.90
N THR A 184 28.67 -15.39 -2.14
CA THR A 184 30.10 -15.39 -2.51
C THR A 184 30.89 -16.62 -2.03
N GLY A 185 30.25 -17.79 -2.07
CA GLY A 185 30.85 -19.06 -1.65
C GLY A 185 30.82 -19.33 -0.13
N LYS A 186 30.24 -18.43 0.66
CA LYS A 186 29.97 -18.65 2.09
C LYS A 186 28.53 -19.11 2.27
N LYS A 187 28.38 -20.25 2.95
CA LYS A 187 27.06 -20.73 3.41
C LYS A 187 26.70 -20.05 4.72
N LEU A 188 25.57 -19.37 4.73
CA LEU A 188 24.99 -18.66 5.85
C LEU A 188 23.66 -19.31 6.22
N ARG A 189 23.33 -19.21 7.51
CA ARG A 189 22.13 -19.76 8.10
C ARG A 189 21.40 -18.66 8.87
N PHE A 190 20.09 -18.58 8.70
CA PHE A 190 19.21 -17.68 9.45
C PHE A 190 18.01 -18.45 9.97
N ASP A 191 17.79 -18.42 11.29
CA ASP A 191 16.62 -19.06 11.91
C ASP A 191 15.41 -18.12 11.97
N ARG A 192 15.58 -16.85 11.59
CA ARG A 192 14.51 -15.84 11.53
C ARG A 192 14.62 -15.03 10.24
N LEU A 193 13.46 -14.70 9.66
CA LEU A 193 13.36 -13.88 8.46
C LEU A 193 14.03 -12.50 8.64
N ALA A 194 13.85 -11.88 9.81
CA ALA A 194 14.44 -10.58 10.12
C ALA A 194 15.97 -10.59 10.07
N ASP A 195 16.63 -11.69 10.45
CA ASP A 195 18.09 -11.81 10.42
C ASP A 195 18.60 -11.91 8.97
N PHE A 196 17.87 -12.60 8.09
CA PHE A 196 18.17 -12.66 6.65
C PHE A 196 17.97 -11.29 5.98
N GLN A 197 16.87 -10.61 6.29
CA GLN A 197 16.58 -9.26 5.79
C GLN A 197 17.63 -8.24 6.28
N ALA A 198 18.02 -8.31 7.56
CA ALA A 198 19.08 -7.48 8.12
C ALA A 198 20.42 -7.70 7.41
N TYR A 199 20.78 -8.96 7.13
CA TYR A 199 21.99 -9.28 6.37
C TYR A 199 21.98 -8.65 4.97
N PHE A 200 20.85 -8.71 4.28
CA PHE A 200 20.68 -8.05 2.99
C PHE A 200 20.83 -6.53 3.08
N LEU A 201 20.18 -5.89 4.05
CA LEU A 201 20.30 -4.44 4.26
C LEU A 201 21.74 -4.02 4.62
N ASP A 202 22.45 -4.83 5.42
CA ASP A 202 23.88 -4.64 5.69
C ASP A 202 24.73 -4.72 4.41
N LYS A 203 24.37 -5.60 3.45
CA LYS A 203 25.06 -5.68 2.15
C LYS A 203 24.80 -4.44 1.29
N ILE A 204 23.58 -3.91 1.30
CA ILE A 204 23.27 -2.64 0.62
C ILE A 204 24.11 -1.50 1.23
N ALA A 205 24.10 -1.37 2.56
CA ALA A 205 24.88 -0.36 3.26
C ALA A 205 26.41 -0.53 3.13
N ALA A 206 26.89 -1.76 2.93
CA ALA A 206 28.30 -2.00 2.65
C ALA A 206 28.71 -1.47 1.25
N ASN A 207 27.80 -1.53 0.28
CA ASN A 207 28.04 -1.06 -1.08
C ASN A 207 27.76 0.44 -1.26
N ASP A 208 26.93 1.03 -0.41
CA ASP A 208 26.63 2.46 -0.33
C ASP A 208 26.68 2.94 1.13
N PRO A 209 27.88 3.29 1.66
CA PRO A 209 28.07 3.62 3.07
C PRO A 209 27.31 4.86 3.56
N ASP A 210 27.00 5.79 2.64
CA ASP A 210 26.28 7.04 2.94
C ASP A 210 24.77 6.89 2.65
N CYS A 211 24.26 5.66 2.65
CA CYS A 211 22.86 5.41 2.41
C CYS A 211 21.97 5.88 3.56
N VAL A 212 20.74 6.28 3.20
CA VAL A 212 19.70 6.63 4.15
C VAL A 212 18.49 5.74 3.88
N PHE A 213 17.93 5.15 4.92
CA PHE A 213 16.78 4.27 4.84
C PHE A 213 15.51 4.96 5.32
N TYR A 214 14.42 4.80 4.57
CA TYR A 214 13.07 5.23 4.96
C TYR A 214 12.20 3.98 5.05
N CYS A 215 11.71 3.69 6.25
CA CYS A 215 10.95 2.47 6.54
C CYS A 215 9.45 2.77 6.40
N ASP A 216 8.86 2.48 5.24
CA ASP A 216 7.45 2.75 4.95
C ASP A 216 6.51 1.65 5.48
N ARG A 217 7.02 0.43 5.72
CA ARG A 217 6.25 -0.70 6.30
C ARG A 217 6.84 -1.17 7.63
N CYS A 218 6.49 -0.45 8.69
CA CYS A 218 7.08 -0.61 10.02
C CYS A 218 7.10 -2.08 10.51
N THR A 219 5.97 -2.80 10.39
CA THR A 219 5.85 -4.17 10.92
C THR A 219 6.88 -5.11 10.32
N GLN A 220 7.15 -4.97 9.02
CA GLN A 220 8.02 -5.88 8.28
C GLN A 220 9.47 -5.40 8.26
N VAL A 221 9.69 -4.08 8.26
CA VAL A 221 11.04 -3.50 8.10
C VAL A 221 11.78 -3.35 9.43
N LEU A 222 11.12 -2.90 10.50
CA LEU A 222 11.79 -2.56 11.75
C LEU A 222 12.51 -3.74 12.44
N PRO A 223 11.98 -4.98 12.42
CA PRO A 223 12.73 -6.12 12.94
C PRO A 223 14.09 -6.31 12.24
N ALA A 224 14.18 -6.06 10.93
CA ALA A 224 15.44 -6.13 10.20
C ALA A 224 16.38 -4.96 10.58
N ILE A 225 15.84 -3.74 10.71
CA ILE A 225 16.60 -2.56 11.16
C ILE A 225 17.19 -2.78 12.57
N GLU A 226 16.47 -3.44 13.47
CA GLU A 226 16.98 -3.79 14.80
C GLU A 226 18.18 -4.75 14.73
N LYS A 227 18.16 -5.70 13.79
CA LYS A 227 19.15 -6.79 13.69
C LYS A 227 20.37 -6.48 12.82
N MET A 228 20.32 -5.42 12.02
CA MET A 228 21.46 -5.00 11.18
C MET A 228 22.73 -4.77 12.02
N LYS A 229 23.88 -5.14 11.49
CA LYS A 229 25.17 -4.93 12.16
C LYS A 229 25.77 -3.57 11.86
N ARG A 230 25.45 -3.01 10.69
CA ARG A 230 25.87 -1.67 10.31
C ARG A 230 24.93 -0.64 10.93
N ASP A 231 25.50 0.48 11.34
CA ASP A 231 24.72 1.67 11.66
C ASP A 231 24.39 2.39 10.35
N VAL A 232 23.11 2.66 10.13
CA VAL A 232 22.60 3.32 8.93
C VAL A 232 21.56 4.32 9.36
N LYS A 233 21.68 5.54 8.84
CA LYS A 233 20.72 6.62 9.09
C LYS A 233 19.34 6.18 8.58
N SER A 234 18.44 5.85 9.51
CA SER A 234 17.15 5.27 9.21
C SER A 234 16.01 6.12 9.77
N PHE A 235 14.98 6.37 8.97
CA PHE A 235 13.76 7.07 9.36
C PHE A 235 12.57 6.14 9.27
N VAL A 236 11.62 6.31 10.18
CA VAL A 236 10.31 5.65 10.11
C VAL A 236 9.35 6.58 9.39
N VAL A 237 8.55 6.05 8.44
CA VAL A 237 7.45 6.80 7.85
C VAL A 237 6.13 6.18 8.28
N LEU A 238 5.28 6.97 8.93
CA LEU A 238 3.95 6.55 9.35
C LEU A 238 2.94 6.80 8.23
N HIS A 239 2.10 5.79 7.98
CA HIS A 239 1.05 5.82 6.95
C HIS A 239 -0.34 5.54 7.53
N SER A 240 -0.44 5.43 8.85
CA SER A 240 -1.67 5.12 9.57
C SER A 240 -1.61 5.77 10.95
N ALA A 241 -2.78 6.05 11.53
CA ALA A 241 -2.87 6.65 12.85
C ALA A 241 -2.10 5.84 13.90
N LEU A 242 -1.55 6.54 14.89
CA LEU A 242 -0.81 5.93 16.01
C LEU A 242 -1.64 4.95 16.84
N THR A 243 -2.93 5.26 17.06
CA THR A 243 -3.84 4.50 17.93
C THR A 243 -5.11 4.11 17.17
N PRO A 244 -5.88 3.11 17.64
CA PRO A 244 -7.09 2.63 16.97
C PRO A 244 -8.20 3.65 16.73
N SER A 245 -8.33 4.67 17.58
CA SER A 245 -9.30 5.77 17.39
C SER A 245 -8.64 7.10 17.05
N GLY A 246 -7.31 7.17 17.09
CA GLY A 246 -6.59 8.45 17.06
C GLY A 246 -6.59 9.20 18.41
N ASP A 247 -7.22 8.65 19.46
CA ASP A 247 -7.08 9.13 20.85
C ASP A 247 -5.79 8.56 21.47
N LEU A 248 -4.99 9.41 22.11
CA LEU A 248 -3.76 9.02 22.80
C LEU A 248 -3.99 8.39 24.19
N THR A 249 -5.23 8.37 24.69
CA THR A 249 -5.55 7.57 25.88
C THR A 249 -5.53 6.07 25.62
N GLU A 250 -5.65 5.67 24.35
CA GLU A 250 -5.53 4.29 23.90
C GLU A 250 -4.06 3.87 23.71
N PRO A 251 -3.76 2.56 23.83
CA PRO A 251 -2.45 2.06 23.45
C PRO A 251 -2.18 2.30 21.96
N ILE A 252 -0.94 2.66 21.62
CA ILE A 252 -0.49 2.67 20.24
C ILE A 252 -0.57 1.27 19.63
N TYR A 253 -0.68 1.20 18.31
CA TYR A 253 -0.61 -0.08 17.63
C TYR A 253 0.73 -0.77 17.92
N SER A 254 0.69 -2.09 18.14
CA SER A 254 1.87 -2.88 18.50
C SER A 254 3.00 -2.82 17.47
N VAL A 255 2.67 -2.54 16.20
CA VAL A 255 3.65 -2.27 15.14
C VAL A 255 4.59 -1.10 15.47
N TYR A 256 4.12 -0.12 16.24
CA TYR A 256 4.88 1.09 16.58
C TYR A 256 5.63 0.97 17.92
N GLU A 257 5.34 -0.04 18.74
CA GLU A 257 6.03 -0.28 20.02
C GLU A 257 7.57 -0.35 19.89
N PRO A 258 8.15 -1.02 18.86
CA PRO A 258 9.60 -1.10 18.72
C PRO A 258 10.29 0.25 18.50
N ILE A 259 9.57 1.25 17.97
CA ILE A 259 10.14 2.54 17.56
C ILE A 259 10.86 3.22 18.73
N LYS A 260 10.29 3.18 19.95
CA LYS A 260 10.92 3.79 21.13
C LYS A 260 12.29 3.20 21.43
N ILE A 261 12.39 1.87 21.37
CA ILE A 261 13.64 1.15 21.62
C ILE A 261 14.66 1.47 20.52
N LEU A 262 14.20 1.54 19.27
CA LEU A 262 15.06 1.86 18.13
C LEU A 262 15.59 3.30 18.14
N LEU A 263 14.79 4.27 18.59
CA LEU A 263 15.24 5.65 18.83
C LEU A 263 16.29 5.69 19.95
N ASN A 264 16.01 5.06 21.10
CA ASN A 264 16.90 5.07 22.26
C ASN A 264 18.26 4.41 21.98
N ASN A 265 18.28 3.38 21.13
CA ASN A 265 19.50 2.70 20.71
C ASN A 265 20.11 3.30 19.43
N ASP A 266 19.64 4.47 19.00
CA ASP A 266 20.14 5.25 17.87
C ASP A 266 20.08 4.50 16.52
N ARG A 267 19.20 3.49 16.42
CA ARG A 267 18.94 2.68 15.22
C ARG A 267 18.00 3.36 14.24
N VAL A 268 17.15 4.24 14.76
CA VAL A 268 16.27 5.11 13.98
C VAL A 268 16.60 6.55 14.41
N LYS A 269 16.80 7.44 13.44
CA LYS A 269 17.16 8.85 13.68
C LYS A 269 15.96 9.78 13.73
N GLY A 270 14.76 9.30 13.38
CA GLY A 270 13.54 10.08 13.48
C GLY A 270 12.33 9.45 12.80
N ILE A 271 11.19 10.11 12.96
CA ILE A 271 9.89 9.65 12.50
C ILE A 271 9.25 10.74 11.63
N ILE A 272 8.72 10.34 10.49
CA ILE A 272 8.03 11.21 9.53
C ILE A 272 6.54 10.86 9.57
N SER A 273 5.74 11.85 9.93
CA SER A 273 4.30 11.79 10.06
C SER A 273 3.62 12.61 8.97
N SER A 274 2.41 12.21 8.61
CA SER A 274 1.69 12.85 7.49
C SER A 274 1.08 14.19 7.86
N THR A 275 0.83 14.43 9.16
CA THR A 275 0.22 15.65 9.68
C THR A 275 1.07 16.27 10.80
N LYS A 276 0.86 17.56 11.07
CA LYS A 276 1.52 18.26 12.18
C LYS A 276 1.04 17.74 13.53
N LYS A 277 -0.25 17.42 13.64
CA LYS A 277 -0.82 16.86 14.87
C LYS A 277 -0.22 15.48 15.17
N GLU A 278 -0.13 14.61 14.17
CA GLU A 278 0.50 13.30 14.34
C GLU A 278 1.99 13.44 14.70
N ALA A 279 2.72 14.36 14.08
CA ALA A 279 4.12 14.61 14.43
C ALA A 279 4.29 15.09 15.89
N ALA A 280 3.41 15.98 16.38
CA ALA A 280 3.42 16.42 17.78
C ALA A 280 3.10 15.28 18.74
N ASP A 281 2.13 14.43 18.39
CA ASP A 281 1.73 13.28 19.19
C ASP A 281 2.84 12.21 19.23
N VAL A 282 3.46 11.93 18.08
CA VAL A 282 4.66 11.08 17.96
C VAL A 282 5.78 11.60 18.86
N SER A 283 6.05 12.91 18.84
CA SER A 283 7.09 13.53 19.68
C SER A 283 6.81 13.29 21.16
N SER A 284 5.56 13.44 21.60
CA SER A 284 5.15 13.20 22.99
C SER A 284 5.17 11.71 23.37
N VAL A 285 4.69 10.82 22.50
CA VAL A 285 4.57 9.37 22.79
C VAL A 285 5.95 8.72 22.87
N PHE A 286 6.85 9.09 21.97
CA PHE A 286 8.19 8.49 21.88
C PHE A 286 9.27 9.30 22.60
N ASP A 287 8.94 10.46 23.17
CA ASP A 287 9.88 11.36 23.86
C ASP A 287 11.08 11.73 22.96
N THR A 288 10.77 12.30 21.79
CA THR A 288 11.80 12.65 20.78
C THR A 288 11.52 13.98 20.11
N ASN A 289 12.60 14.73 19.84
CA ASN A 289 12.55 15.94 19.01
C ASN A 289 12.67 15.64 17.51
N ALA A 290 13.05 14.40 17.15
CA ALA A 290 13.20 13.99 15.76
C ALA A 290 11.88 13.47 15.18
N SER A 291 10.87 14.34 15.21
CA SER A 291 9.53 14.08 14.67
C SER A 291 9.15 15.14 13.65
N TYR A 292 8.88 14.71 12.41
CA TYR A 292 8.77 15.60 11.26
C TYR A 292 7.38 15.48 10.62
N ALA A 293 6.75 16.61 10.33
CA ALA A 293 5.46 16.66 9.63
C ALA A 293 5.69 16.91 8.13
N ILE A 294 5.53 15.87 7.32
CA ILE A 294 5.64 15.93 5.86
C ILE A 294 4.45 15.19 5.24
N PRO A 295 3.54 15.88 4.53
CA PRO A 295 2.40 15.24 3.89
C PRO A 295 2.80 14.04 3.01
N VAL A 296 2.04 12.95 3.12
CA VAL A 296 2.32 11.70 2.40
C VAL A 296 2.20 11.84 0.88
N THR A 297 1.48 12.85 0.42
CA THR A 297 1.10 13.01 -0.98
C THR A 297 0.98 14.48 -1.37
N PHE A 298 0.88 14.72 -2.67
CA PHE A 298 0.55 16.01 -3.25
C PHE A 298 -0.58 15.87 -4.26
N VAL A 299 -1.28 16.98 -4.49
CA VAL A 299 -2.31 17.13 -5.53
C VAL A 299 -1.82 18.04 -6.65
N LYS A 300 -2.42 17.90 -7.83
CA LYS A 300 -2.20 18.84 -8.93
C LYS A 300 -3.08 20.07 -8.70
N THR A 301 -2.53 21.25 -8.96
CA THR A 301 -3.34 22.47 -9.00
C THR A 301 -4.30 22.39 -10.17
N GLN A 302 -5.60 22.42 -9.87
CA GLN A 302 -6.66 22.34 -10.87
C GLN A 302 -7.15 23.73 -11.28
N SER A 303 -7.70 23.82 -12.49
CA SER A 303 -8.44 25.02 -12.89
C SER A 303 -9.83 25.00 -12.27
N PRO A 304 -10.28 26.08 -11.60
CA PRO A 304 -11.60 26.09 -10.98
C PRO A 304 -12.73 25.86 -11.98
N VAL A 305 -13.63 24.94 -11.65
CA VAL A 305 -14.88 24.74 -12.40
C VAL A 305 -16.00 25.55 -11.73
N PRO A 306 -16.87 26.23 -12.51
CA PRO A 306 -18.02 26.94 -11.95
C PRO A 306 -18.88 26.03 -11.07
N PHE A 307 -19.19 26.48 -9.85
CA PHE A 307 -19.93 25.68 -8.86
C PHE A 307 -21.31 25.20 -9.37
N ASN A 308 -21.95 25.97 -10.25
CA ASN A 308 -23.24 25.63 -10.84
C ASN A 308 -23.19 24.46 -11.84
N HIS A 309 -22.01 23.97 -12.23
CA HIS A 309 -21.87 22.74 -13.01
C HIS A 309 -21.98 21.47 -12.17
N ARG A 310 -21.88 21.59 -10.83
CA ARG A 310 -22.04 20.47 -9.91
C ARG A 310 -23.49 20.00 -9.86
N LYS A 311 -23.69 18.70 -9.68
CA LYS A 311 -25.01 18.09 -9.55
C LYS A 311 -25.63 18.49 -8.22
N VAL A 312 -26.74 19.22 -8.27
CA VAL A 312 -27.46 19.67 -7.07
C VAL A 312 -27.89 18.46 -6.23
N ASN A 313 -27.60 18.52 -4.93
CA ASN A 313 -27.86 17.50 -3.91
C ASN A 313 -27.16 16.15 -4.16
N GLN A 314 -26.09 16.13 -4.97
CA GLN A 314 -25.21 14.97 -5.08
C GLN A 314 -24.17 14.99 -3.96
N ILE A 315 -24.33 14.06 -3.02
CA ILE A 315 -23.34 13.74 -2.00
C ILE A 315 -22.54 12.52 -2.45
N ILE A 316 -21.25 12.52 -2.15
CA ILE A 316 -20.36 11.40 -2.37
C ILE A 316 -19.61 11.02 -1.08
N ALA A 317 -19.15 9.78 -1.04
CA ALA A 317 -18.13 9.32 -0.10
C ALA A 317 -17.14 8.44 -0.84
N VAL A 318 -15.85 8.77 -0.77
CA VAL A 318 -14.77 7.99 -1.37
C VAL A 318 -14.01 7.25 -0.28
N ALA A 319 -14.38 5.99 -0.07
CA ALA A 319 -13.83 5.17 0.99
C ALA A 319 -13.98 3.67 0.70
N ARG A 320 -13.06 2.86 1.25
CA ARG A 320 -13.27 1.40 1.31
C ARG A 320 -14.50 1.09 2.16
N ILE A 321 -15.19 0.00 1.84
CA ILE A 321 -16.29 -0.47 2.67
C ILE A 321 -15.69 -1.33 3.79
N ASP A 322 -15.53 -0.70 4.96
CA ASP A 322 -15.14 -1.32 6.24
C ASP A 322 -15.71 -0.54 7.43
N ALA A 323 -15.68 -1.15 8.61
CA ALA A 323 -16.26 -0.57 9.83
C ALA A 323 -15.55 0.70 10.34
N ILE A 324 -14.31 0.97 9.92
CA ILE A 324 -13.57 2.19 10.31
C ILE A 324 -14.20 3.40 9.63
N LYS A 325 -14.73 3.24 8.41
CA LYS A 325 -15.31 4.35 7.63
C LYS A 325 -16.70 4.79 8.09
N GLN A 326 -17.37 4.00 8.94
CA GLN A 326 -18.70 4.25 9.51
C GLN A 326 -19.75 4.77 8.51
N LEU A 327 -19.75 4.24 7.28
CA LEU A 327 -20.63 4.69 6.20
C LEU A 327 -22.13 4.63 6.57
N GLY A 328 -22.51 3.80 7.54
CA GLY A 328 -23.87 3.80 8.11
C GLY A 328 -24.30 5.15 8.70
N HIS A 329 -23.39 5.94 9.27
CA HIS A 329 -23.68 7.28 9.80
C HIS A 329 -24.11 8.23 8.68
N LEU A 330 -23.37 8.22 7.56
CA LEU A 330 -23.69 8.99 6.37
C LEU A 330 -24.99 8.51 5.71
N ILE A 331 -25.17 7.20 5.55
CA ILE A 331 -26.39 6.63 4.95
C ILE A 331 -27.63 7.04 5.74
N ASN A 332 -27.61 6.90 7.07
CA ASN A 332 -28.72 7.33 7.94
C ASN A 332 -28.99 8.83 7.82
N THR A 333 -27.94 9.64 7.72
CA THR A 333 -28.04 11.10 7.54
C THR A 333 -28.72 11.44 6.21
N VAL A 334 -28.33 10.80 5.12
CA VAL A 334 -28.94 11.03 3.79
C VAL A 334 -30.39 10.55 3.74
N ILE A 335 -30.72 9.40 4.34
CA ILE A 335 -32.10 8.92 4.45
C ILE A 335 -32.98 9.97 5.13
N LYS A 336 -32.51 10.57 6.22
CA LYS A 336 -33.22 11.64 6.93
C LYS A 336 -33.33 12.92 6.08
N LEU A 337 -32.25 13.32 5.40
CA LEU A 337 -32.26 14.50 4.52
C LEU A 337 -33.19 14.33 3.31
N HIS A 338 -33.39 13.11 2.82
CA HIS A 338 -34.30 12.80 1.72
C HIS A 338 -35.77 13.11 2.06
N GLU A 339 -36.13 13.23 3.35
CA GLU A 339 -37.45 13.73 3.75
C GLU A 339 -37.69 15.16 3.27
N LYS A 340 -36.63 15.99 3.26
CA LYS A 340 -36.64 17.42 2.87
C LYS A 340 -36.19 17.64 1.43
N TYR A 341 -35.16 16.93 0.96
CA TYR A 341 -34.56 17.08 -0.37
C TYR A 341 -34.82 15.84 -1.23
N LYS A 342 -35.93 15.81 -1.97
CA LYS A 342 -36.36 14.61 -2.72
C LYS A 342 -35.45 14.19 -3.86
N ASN A 343 -34.57 15.07 -4.31
CA ASN A 343 -33.56 14.81 -5.34
C ASN A 343 -32.15 14.58 -4.77
N ILE A 344 -32.00 14.42 -3.45
CA ILE A 344 -30.70 14.08 -2.86
C ILE A 344 -30.28 12.68 -3.29
N CYS A 345 -29.01 12.51 -3.64
CA CYS A 345 -28.40 11.23 -4.00
C CYS A 345 -27.07 11.08 -3.24
N LEU A 346 -26.79 9.85 -2.78
CA LEU A 346 -25.52 9.45 -2.21
C LEU A 346 -24.87 8.40 -3.11
N ALA A 347 -23.66 8.68 -3.58
CA ALA A 347 -22.85 7.71 -4.31
C ALA A 347 -21.57 7.38 -3.52
N ILE A 348 -21.39 6.11 -3.20
CA ILE A 348 -20.26 5.61 -2.40
C ILE A 348 -19.28 4.90 -3.33
N TYR A 349 -18.05 5.41 -3.42
CA TYR A 349 -16.99 4.87 -4.27
C TYR A 349 -15.89 4.22 -3.43
N GLY A 350 -15.50 3.00 -3.80
CA GLY A 350 -14.40 2.27 -3.19
C GLY A 350 -14.58 0.75 -3.19
N ASN A 351 -13.50 0.05 -2.84
CA ASN A 351 -13.48 -1.41 -2.78
C ASN A 351 -14.20 -1.94 -1.54
N ASN A 352 -14.85 -3.10 -1.70
CA ASN A 352 -15.39 -3.86 -0.58
C ASN A 352 -14.28 -4.68 0.08
N THR A 353 -13.86 -4.26 1.28
CA THR A 353 -12.83 -4.96 2.07
C THR A 353 -13.39 -5.70 3.28
N ASP A 354 -14.63 -5.42 3.66
CA ASP A 354 -15.34 -6.13 4.73
C ASP A 354 -16.71 -6.60 4.23
N LYS A 355 -16.81 -7.90 3.93
CA LYS A 355 -18.05 -8.53 3.45
C LYS A 355 -19.20 -8.42 4.45
N LYS A 356 -18.92 -8.42 5.76
CA LYS A 356 -19.95 -8.33 6.80
C LYS A 356 -20.50 -6.91 6.86
N GLU A 357 -19.62 -5.91 6.85
CA GLU A 357 -20.02 -4.51 6.81
C GLU A 357 -20.82 -4.21 5.55
N ALA A 358 -20.32 -4.63 4.37
CA ALA A 358 -21.03 -4.44 3.12
C ALA A 358 -22.44 -5.07 3.14
N ALA A 359 -22.59 -6.28 3.69
CA ALA A 359 -23.89 -6.90 3.85
C ALA A 359 -24.82 -6.11 4.80
N ALA A 360 -24.27 -5.60 5.91
CA ALA A 360 -25.01 -4.79 6.87
C ALA A 360 -25.51 -3.46 6.26
N LEU A 361 -24.65 -2.76 5.51
CA LEU A 361 -25.01 -1.50 4.84
C LEU A 361 -26.03 -1.71 3.72
N ASN A 362 -25.88 -2.76 2.90
CA ASN A 362 -26.87 -3.10 1.88
C ASN A 362 -28.24 -3.41 2.51
N LYS A 363 -28.24 -4.15 3.63
CA LYS A 363 -29.46 -4.43 4.39
C LYS A 363 -30.10 -3.14 4.92
N LEU A 364 -29.30 -2.23 5.50
CA LEU A 364 -29.77 -0.92 5.97
C LEU A 364 -30.47 -0.13 4.86
N VAL A 365 -29.85 -0.04 3.68
CA VAL A 365 -30.41 0.67 2.51
C VAL A 365 -31.72 0.03 2.06
N ALA A 366 -31.79 -1.30 2.00
CA ALA A 366 -32.99 -2.02 1.59
C ALA A 366 -34.15 -1.86 2.60
N GLU A 367 -33.88 -2.05 3.90
CA GLU A 367 -34.91 -1.94 4.96
C GLU A 367 -35.49 -0.53 5.07
N LYS A 368 -34.72 0.49 4.69
CA LYS A 368 -35.13 1.90 4.68
C LYS A 368 -35.70 2.36 3.34
N ASN A 369 -35.85 1.46 2.36
CA ASN A 369 -36.30 1.77 1.00
C ASN A 369 -35.48 2.90 0.34
N ALA A 370 -34.17 2.91 0.57
CA ALA A 370 -33.26 3.96 0.12
C ALA A 370 -32.51 3.63 -1.18
N SER A 371 -32.75 2.45 -1.76
CA SER A 371 -32.05 1.96 -2.96
C SER A 371 -32.25 2.81 -4.22
N SER A 372 -33.19 3.76 -4.23
CA SER A 372 -33.38 4.69 -5.35
C SER A 372 -32.49 5.93 -5.28
N TYR A 373 -31.79 6.16 -4.18
CA TYR A 373 -30.94 7.35 -3.98
C TYR A 373 -29.66 7.11 -3.17
N VAL A 374 -29.35 5.85 -2.83
CA VAL A 374 -28.08 5.45 -2.22
C VAL A 374 -27.45 4.34 -3.07
N ASP A 375 -26.33 4.66 -3.71
CA ASP A 375 -25.63 3.78 -4.64
C ASP A 375 -24.25 3.39 -4.11
N PHE A 376 -23.95 2.08 -4.17
CA PHE A 376 -22.59 1.56 -3.98
C PHE A 376 -21.94 1.38 -5.36
N CYS A 377 -21.10 2.34 -5.76
CA CYS A 377 -20.55 2.43 -7.12
C CYS A 377 -19.31 1.55 -7.36
N GLY A 378 -18.73 0.97 -6.31
CA GLY A 378 -17.50 0.19 -6.40
C GLY A 378 -16.26 1.06 -6.65
N PHE A 379 -15.17 0.42 -7.05
CA PHE A 379 -13.90 1.10 -7.30
C PHE A 379 -13.86 1.77 -8.68
N THR A 380 -13.22 2.94 -8.74
CA THR A 380 -12.98 3.70 -9.97
C THR A 380 -11.59 4.33 -9.93
N ASP A 381 -10.89 4.32 -11.07
CA ASP A 381 -9.60 5.00 -11.24
C ASP A 381 -9.75 6.49 -11.57
N ASN A 382 -10.96 6.95 -11.92
CA ASN A 382 -11.22 8.34 -12.34
C ASN A 382 -12.04 9.09 -11.27
N LEU A 383 -11.45 9.29 -10.10
CA LEU A 383 -12.09 10.05 -9.01
C LEU A 383 -12.15 11.55 -9.28
N ASP A 384 -11.22 12.11 -10.06
CA ASP A 384 -11.19 13.54 -10.41
C ASP A 384 -12.53 14.00 -11.01
N ALA A 385 -13.07 13.25 -11.98
CA ALA A 385 -14.36 13.56 -12.60
C ALA A 385 -15.55 13.42 -11.63
N ILE A 386 -15.43 12.56 -10.61
CA ILE A 386 -16.45 12.39 -9.58
C ILE A 386 -16.45 13.61 -8.65
N TYR A 387 -15.29 14.00 -8.13
CA TYR A 387 -15.18 15.17 -7.26
C TYR A 387 -15.53 16.48 -7.99
N GLU A 388 -15.23 16.60 -9.29
CA GLU A 388 -15.59 17.79 -10.09
C GLU A 388 -17.11 17.99 -10.18
N THR A 389 -17.88 16.90 -10.24
CA THR A 389 -19.34 16.97 -10.44
C THR A 389 -20.16 16.85 -9.14
N ALA A 390 -19.58 16.33 -8.07
CA ALA A 390 -20.24 16.24 -6.78
C ALA A 390 -20.43 17.61 -6.13
N GLN A 391 -21.50 17.77 -5.34
CA GLN A 391 -21.74 19.01 -4.59
C GLN A 391 -21.10 18.99 -3.20
N LEU A 392 -20.94 17.80 -2.61
CA LEU A 392 -20.38 17.61 -1.29
C LEU A 392 -19.75 16.22 -1.15
N GLU A 393 -18.54 16.15 -0.60
CA GLU A 393 -17.92 14.92 -0.09
C GLU A 393 -18.11 14.84 1.42
N VAL A 394 -18.39 13.63 1.93
CA VAL A 394 -18.58 13.42 3.36
C VAL A 394 -17.70 12.28 3.88
N LEU A 395 -16.88 12.60 4.88
CA LEU A 395 -16.04 11.63 5.57
C LEU A 395 -16.57 11.38 6.99
N THR A 396 -16.86 10.11 7.30
CA THR A 396 -17.38 9.68 8.62
C THR A 396 -16.48 8.67 9.30
N SER A 397 -15.19 8.60 8.94
CA SER A 397 -14.26 7.64 9.52
C SER A 397 -14.06 7.86 11.03
N LYS A 398 -13.66 6.80 11.74
CA LYS A 398 -13.20 6.84 13.14
C LYS A 398 -11.79 7.41 13.28
N ASN A 399 -10.93 7.05 12.34
CA ASN A 399 -9.55 7.52 12.27
C ASN A 399 -9.08 7.56 10.82
N GLU A 400 -8.02 8.30 10.58
CA GLU A 400 -7.31 8.39 9.31
C GLU A 400 -5.81 8.60 9.58
N GLY A 401 -4.94 8.28 8.61
CA GLY A 401 -3.53 8.72 8.67
C GLY A 401 -3.36 10.15 8.15
N PHE A 402 -3.94 10.42 6.97
CA PHE A 402 -3.89 11.74 6.33
C PHE A 402 -5.22 12.17 5.69
N ALA A 403 -6.18 11.27 5.47
CA ALA A 403 -7.45 11.54 4.77
C ALA A 403 -7.27 12.01 3.31
N MET A 404 -6.62 11.19 2.47
CA MET A 404 -6.37 11.53 1.05
C MET A 404 -7.64 11.92 0.27
N ALA A 405 -8.76 11.24 0.50
CA ALA A 405 -10.03 11.56 -0.17
C ALA A 405 -10.48 13.02 0.08
N VAL A 406 -10.25 13.55 1.30
CA VAL A 406 -10.56 14.94 1.65
C VAL A 406 -9.69 15.90 0.85
N LEU A 407 -8.39 15.61 0.74
CA LEU A 407 -7.47 16.44 -0.04
C LEU A 407 -7.79 16.41 -1.53
N GLU A 408 -8.08 15.23 -2.08
CA GLU A 408 -8.46 15.08 -3.49
C GLU A 408 -9.76 15.83 -3.79
N ALA A 409 -10.79 15.70 -2.93
CA ALA A 409 -12.04 16.44 -3.03
C ALA A 409 -11.80 17.96 -3.04
N GLN A 410 -11.03 18.49 -2.08
CA GLN A 410 -10.72 19.92 -2.03
C GLN A 410 -9.92 20.40 -3.23
N SER A 411 -9.00 19.57 -3.75
CA SER A 411 -8.21 19.91 -4.95
C SER A 411 -9.07 20.08 -6.21
N GLN A 412 -10.24 19.43 -6.23
CA GLN A 412 -11.26 19.56 -7.26
C GLN A 412 -12.35 20.56 -6.87
N GLY A 413 -12.14 21.36 -5.83
CA GLY A 413 -13.08 22.36 -5.32
C GLY A 413 -14.37 21.76 -4.74
N CYS A 414 -14.42 20.47 -4.44
CA CYS A 414 -15.56 19.85 -3.80
C CYS A 414 -15.50 20.17 -2.29
N PRO A 415 -16.48 20.91 -1.73
CA PRO A 415 -16.53 21.15 -0.29
C PRO A 415 -16.67 19.82 0.47
N VAL A 416 -16.08 19.75 1.66
CA VAL A 416 -16.06 18.54 2.48
C VAL A 416 -16.76 18.78 3.82
N VAL A 417 -17.58 17.84 4.25
CA VAL A 417 -17.99 17.71 5.66
C VAL A 417 -17.30 16.49 6.23
N SER A 418 -16.55 16.63 7.32
CA SER A 418 -15.82 15.53 7.91
C SER A 418 -16.04 15.49 9.42
N TYR A 419 -16.02 14.29 10.00
CA TYR A 419 -15.72 14.20 11.42
C TYR A 419 -14.31 14.77 11.71
N ASP A 420 -14.19 15.44 12.85
CA ASP A 420 -12.96 15.98 13.40
C ASP A 420 -12.26 14.87 14.18
N ILE A 421 -11.52 14.06 13.44
CA ILE A 421 -10.83 12.87 13.91
C ILE A 421 -9.33 13.01 13.70
N ASN A 422 -8.57 12.29 14.52
CA ASN A 422 -7.14 12.14 14.32
C ASN A 422 -6.87 11.05 13.28
N TYR A 423 -6.11 11.30 12.22
CA TYR A 423 -5.53 12.57 11.76
C TYR A 423 -5.93 12.82 10.31
N GLY A 424 -5.77 14.06 9.82
CA GLY A 424 -5.94 14.37 8.40
C GLY A 424 -7.00 15.42 8.14
N PRO A 425 -8.29 15.23 8.53
CA PRO A 425 -9.34 16.21 8.24
C PRO A 425 -8.97 17.63 8.69
N ALA A 426 -8.53 17.80 9.93
CA ALA A 426 -8.12 19.11 10.45
C ALA A 426 -6.76 19.63 9.91
N GLU A 427 -5.95 18.78 9.26
CA GLU A 427 -4.76 19.26 8.55
C GLU A 427 -5.14 19.88 7.19
N ILE A 428 -6.22 19.39 6.57
CA ILE A 428 -6.61 19.73 5.19
C ILE A 428 -7.80 20.71 5.14
N ILE A 429 -8.72 20.67 6.11
CA ILE A 429 -9.93 21.50 6.13
C ILE A 429 -9.69 22.76 6.97
N GLU A 430 -9.94 23.92 6.38
CA GLU A 430 -10.12 25.16 7.12
C GLU A 430 -11.60 25.28 7.49
N ASP A 431 -11.95 24.97 8.73
CA ASP A 431 -13.34 24.87 9.20
C ASP A 431 -14.14 26.15 8.93
N GLY A 432 -15.37 25.98 8.43
CA GLY A 432 -16.25 27.07 8.01
C GLY A 432 -15.87 27.74 6.68
N LYS A 433 -14.69 27.44 6.12
CA LYS A 433 -14.17 28.13 4.92
C LYS A 433 -13.99 27.21 3.72
N THR A 434 -13.31 26.08 3.85
CA THR A 434 -13.13 25.11 2.75
C THR A 434 -14.03 23.87 2.90
N GLY A 435 -14.54 23.68 4.11
CA GLY A 435 -15.42 22.59 4.51
C GLY A 435 -15.92 22.80 5.94
N MET A 436 -16.53 21.77 6.52
CA MET A 436 -16.98 21.77 7.91
C MET A 436 -16.39 20.58 8.67
N LEU A 437 -15.86 20.84 9.86
CA LEU A 437 -15.50 19.83 10.84
C LEU A 437 -16.66 19.61 11.82
N VAL A 438 -16.96 18.35 12.10
CA VAL A 438 -18.04 17.90 12.99
C VAL A 438 -17.43 17.06 14.10
N PRO A 439 -17.80 17.21 15.38
CA PRO A 439 -17.31 16.33 16.42
C PRO A 439 -17.48 14.85 16.06
N ALA A 440 -16.46 14.04 16.34
CA ALA A 440 -16.48 12.61 16.03
C ALA A 440 -17.73 11.93 16.58
N ASP A 441 -18.33 11.04 15.79
CA ASP A 441 -19.57 10.30 16.10
C ASP A 441 -20.84 11.14 16.32
N ASP A 442 -20.81 12.47 16.17
CA ASP A 442 -22.00 13.32 16.29
C ASP A 442 -22.82 13.34 15.00
N GLN A 443 -23.64 12.31 14.82
CA GLN A 443 -24.57 12.19 13.67
C GLN A 443 -25.62 13.31 13.63
N LYS A 444 -25.94 13.93 14.78
CA LYS A 444 -26.92 15.01 14.83
C LYS A 444 -26.29 16.27 14.23
N GLU A 445 -25.10 16.63 14.66
CA GLU A 445 -24.38 17.77 14.09
C GLU A 445 -24.00 17.52 12.63
N LEU A 446 -23.63 16.28 12.26
CA LEU A 446 -23.41 15.90 10.86
C LEU A 446 -24.63 16.24 9.98
N TYR A 447 -25.83 15.83 10.42
CA TYR A 447 -27.08 16.16 9.73
C TYR A 447 -27.31 17.68 9.65
N GLU A 448 -27.13 18.41 10.76
CA GLU A 448 -27.39 19.84 10.83
C GLU A 448 -26.45 20.64 9.90
N LYS A 449 -25.15 20.28 9.85
CA LYS A 449 -24.19 20.92 8.93
C LYS A 449 -24.54 20.65 7.47
N ILE A 450 -24.84 19.40 7.11
CA ILE A 450 -25.20 19.07 5.73
C ILE A 450 -26.50 19.78 5.34
N ASP A 451 -27.53 19.77 6.19
CA ASP A 451 -28.79 20.50 5.93
C ASP A 451 -28.56 22.01 5.73
N ASN A 452 -27.72 22.61 6.57
CA ASN A 452 -27.37 24.02 6.46
C ASN A 452 -26.67 24.32 5.13
N LEU A 453 -25.72 23.49 4.70
CA LEU A 453 -25.01 23.69 3.44
C LEU A 453 -25.93 23.50 2.22
N LEU A 454 -26.75 22.45 2.19
CA LEU A 454 -27.68 22.19 1.10
C LEU A 454 -28.74 23.30 0.95
N SER A 455 -29.11 23.96 2.04
CA SER A 455 -30.01 25.12 2.03
C SER A 455 -29.32 26.45 1.67
N ASN A 456 -27.98 26.50 1.61
CA ASN A 456 -27.20 27.70 1.32
C ASN A 456 -26.21 27.49 0.15
N PRO A 457 -26.68 27.40 -1.12
CA PRO A 457 -25.80 27.19 -2.29
C PRO A 457 -24.71 28.23 -2.48
N GLN A 458 -24.94 29.47 -2.03
CA GLN A 458 -23.92 30.54 -2.07
C GLN A 458 -22.74 30.23 -1.15
N GLN A 459 -23.01 29.69 0.05
CA GLN A 459 -21.96 29.29 0.98
C GLN A 459 -21.14 28.13 0.41
N LEU A 460 -21.80 27.12 -0.17
CA LEU A 460 -21.10 26.04 -0.86
C LEU A 460 -20.24 26.53 -2.03
N ALA A 461 -20.71 27.51 -2.81
CA ALA A 461 -19.93 28.09 -3.89
C ALA A 461 -18.69 28.84 -3.39
N LEU A 462 -18.82 29.59 -2.28
CA LEU A 462 -17.68 30.23 -1.62
C LEU A 462 -16.68 29.19 -1.07
N MET A 463 -17.18 28.13 -0.44
CA MET A 463 -16.35 27.03 0.05
C MET A 463 -15.60 26.32 -1.07
N SER A 464 -16.27 26.09 -2.21
CA SER A 464 -15.67 25.47 -3.39
C SER A 464 -14.50 26.30 -3.92
N SER A 465 -14.68 27.63 -4.03
CA SER A 465 -13.59 28.53 -4.42
C SER A 465 -12.44 28.55 -3.41
N ALA A 466 -12.76 28.54 -2.11
CA ALA A 466 -11.74 28.50 -1.06
C ALA A 466 -10.97 27.18 -1.05
N ALA A 467 -11.63 26.05 -1.32
CA ALA A 467 -11.02 24.73 -1.37
C ALA A 467 -9.95 24.64 -2.47
N TYR A 468 -10.22 25.17 -3.67
CA TYR A 468 -9.21 25.24 -4.74
C TYR A 468 -7.96 26.02 -4.32
N GLU A 469 -8.14 27.17 -3.65
CA GLU A 469 -7.02 27.99 -3.20
C GLU A 469 -6.24 27.32 -2.06
N HIS A 470 -6.94 26.71 -1.10
CA HIS A 470 -6.32 26.04 0.04
C HIS A 470 -5.56 24.78 -0.37
N ALA A 471 -6.07 24.00 -1.33
CA ALA A 471 -5.42 22.80 -1.83
C ALA A 471 -4.03 23.06 -2.44
N LYS A 472 -3.71 24.30 -2.86
CA LYS A 472 -2.36 24.69 -3.31
C LYS A 472 -1.29 24.54 -2.22
N LEU A 473 -1.68 24.55 -0.95
CA LEU A 473 -0.77 24.26 0.17
C LEU A 473 -0.29 22.80 0.20
N PHE A 474 -0.87 21.94 -0.65
CA PHE A 474 -0.52 20.53 -0.79
C PHE A 474 -0.09 20.20 -2.24
N ASP A 475 0.32 21.22 -3.00
CA ASP A 475 0.84 21.00 -4.34
C ASP A 475 2.26 20.41 -4.35
N PHE A 476 2.74 20.08 -5.54
CA PHE A 476 4.06 19.50 -5.74
C PHE A 476 5.19 20.39 -5.19
N GLU A 477 5.14 21.70 -5.42
CA GLU A 477 6.22 22.61 -5.00
C GLU A 477 6.22 22.81 -3.48
N HIS A 478 5.05 22.85 -2.83
CA HIS A 478 4.96 22.90 -1.38
C HIS A 478 5.58 21.65 -0.74
N LEU A 479 5.18 20.45 -1.20
CA LEU A 479 5.71 19.21 -0.67
C LEU A 479 7.22 19.06 -0.95
N LYS A 480 7.67 19.49 -2.14
CA LYS A 480 9.09 19.52 -2.50
C LYS A 480 9.90 20.42 -1.56
N ASN A 481 9.37 21.59 -1.18
CA ASN A 481 10.03 22.48 -0.23
C ASN A 481 10.09 21.87 1.19
N LYS A 482 9.06 21.13 1.61
CA LYS A 482 9.08 20.38 2.88
C LYS A 482 10.18 19.32 2.89
N TRP A 483 10.25 18.48 1.85
CA TRP A 483 11.31 17.47 1.72
C TRP A 483 12.70 18.10 1.62
N LYS A 484 12.87 19.19 0.86
CA LYS A 484 14.13 19.92 0.76
C LYS A 484 14.60 20.43 2.13
N SER A 485 13.68 21.01 2.91
CA SER A 485 13.99 21.52 4.25
C SER A 485 14.42 20.38 5.18
N PHE A 486 13.68 19.27 5.18
CA PHE A 486 14.03 18.07 5.92
C PHE A 486 15.42 17.54 5.52
N LEU A 487 15.68 17.37 4.22
CA LEU A 487 16.97 16.85 3.73
C LEU A 487 18.15 17.76 4.11
N ASN A 488 17.97 19.07 4.08
CA ASN A 488 19.00 20.03 4.50
C ASN A 488 19.32 19.90 5.99
N GLU A 489 18.28 19.79 6.83
CA GLU A 489 18.43 19.53 8.27
C GLU A 489 19.20 18.23 8.52
N GLN A 490 18.94 17.20 7.71
CA GLN A 490 19.65 15.93 7.79
C GLN A 490 21.12 15.98 7.38
N THR A 491 21.58 17.03 6.71
CA THR A 491 23.00 17.22 6.32
C THR A 491 23.76 18.17 7.25
N ALA A 492 23.06 18.97 8.04
CA ALA A 492 23.65 20.00 8.90
C ALA A 492 24.00 19.50 10.30
N GLY A 493 23.39 18.40 10.74
CA GLY A 493 23.71 17.67 11.97
C GLY A 493 24.33 16.32 11.66
#